data_AF-A0A961LCG5-F1
#
_entry.id   AF-A0A961LCG5-F1
#
_cell.length_a   1.000
_cell.length_b   1.000
_cell.length_c   1.000
_cell.angle_alpha   90.00
_cell.angle_beta   90.00
_cell.angle_gamma   90.00
#
_symmetry.space_group_name_H-M   'P 1'
#
loop_
_entity.id
_entity.type
_entity.pdbx_description
1 polymer ?
#
loop_
_entity_poly.entity_id
_entity_poly.type
_entity_poly.pdbx_seq_one_letter_code
_entity_poly.pdbx_strand_id
1 'polypeptide(L)'
;MTVDGRELTTTDLITIDGATGRVILGAARMRPADLNSPEIKSLLEWADRERRLKVRANADTPEDAARARAFGAEGIGLCRTEHMFFATSRLPVMRKMILARTDAERTSALDTLEAFQETDFYGIFKAMDGFAVTIRTLDPPLHEFLPSNRTEINSLAAEIGWRSNDLTDRIESMREENPMLG
;
A
#
# COMPACT_ATOMS: atom_id res chain seq x y z
N MET A 1 -7.68 -14.50 24.20
CA MET A 1 -9.04 -14.06 23.80
C MET A 1 -9.91 -15.30 23.75
N THR A 2 -11.14 -15.27 24.25
CA THR A 2 -12.04 -16.44 24.22
C THR A 2 -13.18 -16.20 23.24
N VAL A 3 -13.38 -17.09 22.28
CA VAL A 3 -14.45 -17.03 21.27
C VAL A 3 -15.12 -18.41 21.21
N ASP A 4 -16.45 -18.45 21.34
CA ASP A 4 -17.25 -19.69 21.36
C ASP A 4 -16.66 -20.78 22.29
N GLY A 5 -16.20 -20.37 23.47
CA GLY A 5 -15.64 -21.26 24.49
C GLY A 5 -14.23 -21.79 24.17
N ARG A 6 -13.57 -21.29 23.13
CA ARG A 6 -12.17 -21.61 22.81
C ARG A 6 -11.25 -20.45 23.16
N GLU A 7 -10.17 -20.74 23.87
CA GLU A 7 -9.10 -19.78 24.07
C GLU A 7 -8.21 -19.70 22.83
N LEU A 8 -7.95 -18.47 22.41
CA LEU A 8 -7.06 -18.10 21.32
C LEU A 8 -5.92 -17.24 21.87
N THR A 9 -4.73 -17.55 21.41
CA THR A 9 -3.43 -16.95 21.73
C THR A 9 -2.80 -16.35 20.47
N THR A 10 -1.71 -15.61 20.64
CA THR A 10 -0.96 -15.04 19.51
C THR A 10 -0.26 -16.07 18.62
N THR A 11 -0.21 -17.33 19.07
CA THR A 11 0.41 -18.44 18.33
C THR A 11 -0.60 -19.30 17.57
N ASP A 12 -1.90 -19.09 17.78
CA ASP A 12 -2.92 -19.88 17.11
C ASP A 12 -3.04 -19.48 15.64
N LEU A 13 -2.97 -20.48 14.76
CA LEU A 13 -3.22 -20.29 13.35
C LEU A 13 -4.73 -20.21 13.10
N ILE A 14 -5.15 -19.20 12.36
CA ILE A 14 -6.54 -19.02 11.94
C ILE A 14 -6.59 -18.88 10.42
N THR A 15 -7.67 -19.36 9.82
CA THR A 15 -7.98 -19.15 8.41
C THR A 15 -9.25 -18.33 8.30
N ILE A 16 -9.27 -17.33 7.41
CA ILE A 16 -10.44 -16.49 7.16
C ILE A 16 -10.94 -16.77 5.75
N ASP A 17 -12.23 -17.11 5.63
CA ASP A 17 -12.93 -17.17 4.35
C ASP A 17 -13.53 -15.79 4.05
N GLY A 18 -12.82 -15.01 3.23
CA GLY A 18 -13.23 -13.64 2.88
C GLY A 18 -14.55 -13.54 2.10
N ALA A 19 -15.07 -14.63 1.53
CA ALA A 19 -16.34 -14.61 0.81
C ALA A 19 -17.54 -14.77 1.75
N THR A 20 -17.40 -15.55 2.82
CA THR A 20 -18.49 -15.83 3.77
C THR A 20 -18.32 -15.14 5.12
N GLY A 21 -17.14 -14.57 5.40
CA GLY A 21 -16.80 -13.99 6.69
C GLY A 21 -16.51 -15.03 7.78
N ARG A 22 -16.41 -16.33 7.44
CA ARG A 22 -16.13 -17.37 8.43
C ARG A 22 -14.70 -17.31 8.93
N VAL A 23 -14.55 -17.46 10.23
CA VAL A 23 -13.25 -17.63 10.91
C VAL A 23 -13.09 -19.10 11.30
N ILE A 24 -12.03 -19.73 10.81
CA ILE A 24 -11.79 -21.17 10.95
C ILE A 24 -10.51 -21.34 11.78
N LEU A 25 -10.58 -22.11 12.86
CA LEU A 25 -9.39 -22.44 13.65
C LEU A 25 -8.50 -23.42 12.88
N GLY A 26 -7.21 -23.11 12.78
CA GLY A 26 -6.19 -23.88 12.08
C GLY A 26 -6.01 -23.49 10.61
N ALA A 27 -5.13 -24.22 9.92
CA ALA A 27 -4.90 -24.09 8.49
C ALA A 27 -6.02 -24.78 7.69
N ALA A 28 -6.78 -24.04 6.89
CA ALA A 28 -7.60 -24.66 5.86
C ALA A 28 -6.73 -25.09 4.67
N ARG A 29 -7.16 -26.13 3.95
CA ARG A 29 -6.49 -26.57 2.73
C ARG A 29 -6.73 -25.55 1.61
N MET A 30 -5.69 -24.82 1.25
CA MET A 30 -5.71 -23.87 0.14
C MET A 30 -5.50 -24.59 -1.20
N ARG A 31 -6.12 -24.09 -2.27
CA ARG A 31 -5.80 -24.46 -3.65
C ARG A 31 -5.27 -23.23 -4.37
N PRO A 32 -4.07 -23.28 -4.96
CA PRO A 32 -3.60 -22.18 -5.79
C PRO A 32 -4.50 -22.03 -7.02
N ALA A 33 -4.66 -20.81 -7.51
CA ALA A 33 -5.28 -20.58 -8.80
C ALA A 33 -4.40 -21.20 -9.91
N ASP A 34 -4.99 -22.04 -10.75
CA ASP A 34 -4.29 -22.61 -11.91
C ASP A 34 -4.53 -21.77 -13.15
N LEU A 35 -3.62 -20.83 -13.39
CA LEU A 35 -3.64 -19.96 -14.57
C LEU A 35 -3.29 -20.72 -15.86
N ASN A 36 -2.87 -21.98 -15.76
CA ASN A 36 -2.55 -22.82 -16.89
C ASN A 36 -3.70 -23.73 -17.31
N SER A 37 -4.84 -23.70 -16.62
CA SER A 37 -6.05 -24.41 -17.06
C SER A 37 -6.41 -24.00 -18.49
N PRO A 38 -6.40 -24.96 -19.44
CA PRO A 38 -6.77 -24.70 -20.83
C PRO A 38 -8.21 -24.16 -20.98
N GLU A 39 -9.11 -24.61 -20.11
CA GLU A 39 -10.51 -24.19 -20.10
C GLU A 39 -10.66 -22.71 -19.71
N ILE A 40 -9.94 -22.29 -18.65
CA ILE A 40 -9.94 -20.89 -18.23
C ILE A 40 -9.33 -19.99 -19.31
N LYS A 41 -8.21 -20.39 -19.90
CA LYS A 41 -7.59 -19.63 -21.00
C LYS A 41 -8.53 -19.47 -22.18
N SER A 42 -9.17 -20.56 -22.62
CA SER A 42 -10.12 -20.52 -23.75
C SER A 42 -11.29 -19.58 -23.48
N LEU A 43 -11.84 -19.62 -22.26
CA LEU A 43 -12.94 -18.74 -21.86
C LEU A 43 -12.52 -17.26 -21.85
N LEU A 44 -11.35 -16.95 -21.29
CA LEU A 44 -10.83 -15.58 -21.24
C LEU A 44 -10.52 -15.04 -22.64
N GLU A 45 -9.98 -15.87 -23.54
CA GLU A 45 -9.78 -15.49 -24.94
C GLU A 45 -11.08 -15.16 -25.67
N TRP A 46 -12.16 -15.91 -25.43
CA TRP A 46 -13.47 -15.58 -25.99
C TRP A 46 -14.01 -14.28 -25.41
N ALA A 47 -13.88 -14.08 -24.11
CA ALA A 47 -14.28 -12.84 -23.45
C ALA A 47 -13.50 -11.63 -24.01
N ASP A 48 -12.21 -11.79 -24.28
CA ASP A 48 -11.35 -10.74 -24.86
C ASP A 48 -11.74 -10.37 -26.30
N ARG A 49 -12.28 -11.31 -27.08
CA ARG A 49 -12.76 -11.04 -28.45
C ARG A 49 -14.06 -10.25 -28.47
N GLU A 50 -14.96 -10.53 -27.53
CA GLU A 50 -16.29 -9.92 -27.49
C GLU A 50 -16.31 -8.59 -26.71
N ARG A 51 -15.37 -8.38 -25.78
CA ARG A 51 -15.39 -7.17 -24.95
C ARG A 51 -15.08 -5.91 -25.76
N ARG A 52 -15.80 -4.84 -25.44
CA ARG A 52 -15.50 -3.47 -25.91
C ARG A 52 -14.59 -2.71 -24.95
N LEU A 53 -14.72 -2.96 -23.65
CA LEU A 53 -13.97 -2.25 -22.62
C LEU A 53 -12.58 -2.83 -22.48
N LYS A 54 -11.59 -1.95 -22.30
CA LYS A 54 -10.24 -2.34 -21.89
C LYS A 54 -10.22 -2.71 -20.42
N VAL A 55 -9.42 -3.71 -20.07
CA VAL A 55 -9.21 -4.12 -18.67
C VAL A 55 -7.81 -3.70 -18.26
N ARG A 56 -7.73 -2.69 -17.37
CA ARG A 56 -6.48 -2.23 -16.76
C ARG A 56 -6.47 -2.61 -15.29
N ALA A 57 -5.28 -2.76 -14.71
CA ALA A 57 -5.14 -3.13 -13.30
C ALA A 57 -4.92 -1.92 -12.40
N ASN A 58 -5.23 -2.11 -11.12
CA ASN A 58 -4.70 -1.27 -10.05
C ASN A 58 -3.46 -1.98 -9.50
N ALA A 59 -2.29 -1.36 -9.60
CA ALA A 59 -1.04 -1.95 -9.17
C ALA A 59 -0.04 -0.87 -8.76
N ASP A 60 0.59 -1.07 -7.60
CA ASP A 60 1.43 -0.06 -6.95
C ASP A 60 2.90 -0.51 -6.83
N THR A 61 3.18 -1.78 -7.17
CA THR A 61 4.53 -2.37 -7.14
C THR A 61 4.89 -3.02 -8.49
N PRO A 62 6.19 -3.17 -8.80
CA PRO A 62 6.63 -3.89 -9.99
C PRO A 62 6.08 -5.33 -10.07
N GLU A 63 6.02 -6.01 -8.93
CA GLU A 63 5.52 -7.39 -8.83
C GLU A 63 4.02 -7.45 -9.11
N ASP A 64 3.25 -6.50 -8.60
CA ASP A 64 1.80 -6.41 -8.87
C ASP A 64 1.54 -6.11 -10.34
N ALA A 65 2.31 -5.21 -10.94
CA ALA A 65 2.22 -4.86 -12.36
C ALA A 65 2.56 -6.06 -13.25
N ALA A 66 3.64 -6.78 -12.94
CA ALA A 66 4.03 -7.99 -13.67
C ALA A 66 2.97 -9.09 -13.57
N ARG A 67 2.42 -9.31 -12.37
CA ARG A 67 1.30 -10.25 -12.20
C ARG A 67 0.10 -9.80 -13.01
N ALA A 68 -0.37 -8.56 -12.86
CA ALA A 68 -1.49 -8.02 -13.60
C ALA A 68 -1.36 -8.22 -15.12
N ARG A 69 -0.17 -7.95 -15.67
CA ARG A 69 0.13 -8.21 -17.08
C ARG A 69 0.02 -9.69 -17.45
N ALA A 70 0.53 -10.59 -16.61
CA ALA A 70 0.41 -12.04 -16.83
C ALA A 70 -1.05 -12.53 -16.81
N PHE A 71 -1.94 -11.81 -16.13
CA PHE A 71 -3.39 -12.03 -16.14
C PHE A 71 -4.13 -11.35 -17.31
N GLY A 72 -3.41 -10.68 -18.23
CA GLY A 72 -3.99 -10.05 -19.41
C GLY A 72 -4.35 -8.57 -19.25
N ALA A 73 -3.92 -7.90 -18.17
CA ALA A 73 -4.18 -6.47 -18.01
C ALA A 73 -3.50 -5.63 -19.11
N GLU A 74 -4.27 -4.73 -19.71
CA GLU A 74 -3.86 -3.87 -20.84
C GLU A 74 -3.30 -2.52 -20.36
N GLY A 75 -2.55 -2.52 -19.26
CA GLY A 75 -2.02 -1.33 -18.61
C GLY A 75 -2.44 -1.21 -17.14
N ILE A 76 -1.89 -0.20 -16.47
CA ILE A 76 -2.26 0.16 -15.10
C ILE A 76 -3.19 1.36 -15.13
N GLY A 77 -4.43 1.19 -14.69
CA GLY A 77 -5.45 2.24 -14.63
C GLY A 77 -5.27 3.16 -13.43
N LEU A 78 -4.67 2.66 -12.35
CA LEU A 78 -4.39 3.40 -11.14
C LEU A 78 -3.16 2.81 -10.44
N CYS A 79 -2.10 3.60 -10.35
CA CYS A 79 -0.96 3.37 -9.48
C CYS A 79 -1.00 4.44 -8.37
N ARG A 80 -1.12 3.99 -7.12
CA ARG A 80 -1.23 4.82 -5.92
C ARG A 80 0.15 5.03 -5.32
N THR A 81 0.64 6.27 -5.38
CA THR A 81 1.98 6.61 -4.86
C THR A 81 2.05 6.53 -3.33
N GLU A 82 0.93 6.68 -2.64
CA GLU A 82 0.80 6.51 -1.19
C GLU A 82 1.41 5.22 -0.65
N HIS A 83 1.08 4.10 -1.30
CA HIS A 83 1.49 2.77 -0.86
C HIS A 83 3.01 2.60 -0.96
N MET A 84 3.65 3.36 -1.85
CA MET A 84 5.11 3.39 -1.95
C MET A 84 5.74 4.01 -0.71
N PHE A 85 5.07 4.91 0.01
CA PHE A 85 5.62 5.60 1.18
C PHE A 85 5.39 4.87 2.50
N PHE A 86 4.37 4.00 2.58
CA PHE A 86 4.07 3.22 3.79
C PHE A 86 5.05 2.06 4.06
N ALA A 87 5.95 1.75 3.12
CA ALA A 87 7.00 0.76 3.36
C ALA A 87 7.88 1.15 4.57
N THR A 88 8.23 0.18 5.42
CA THR A 88 8.94 0.39 6.70
C THR A 88 10.23 1.22 6.57
N SER A 89 10.94 1.08 5.45
CA SER A 89 12.17 1.83 5.17
C SER A 89 11.95 3.29 4.75
N ARG A 90 10.74 3.63 4.27
CA ARG A 90 10.43 4.93 3.66
C ARG A 90 9.56 5.82 4.54
N LEU A 91 8.72 5.20 5.37
CA LEU A 91 7.87 5.89 6.33
C LEU A 91 8.65 6.88 7.23
N PRO A 92 9.86 6.56 7.74
CA PRO A 92 10.66 7.54 8.50
C PRO A 92 11.08 8.77 7.67
N VAL A 93 11.38 8.58 6.39
CA VAL A 93 11.76 9.67 5.47
C VAL A 93 10.54 10.55 5.16
N MET A 94 9.38 9.94 4.94
CA MET A 94 8.11 10.66 4.77
C MET A 94 7.76 11.50 6.01
N ARG A 95 7.92 10.93 7.21
CA ARG A 95 7.73 11.64 8.49
C ARG A 95 8.69 12.83 8.63
N LYS A 96 9.95 12.68 8.22
CA LYS A 96 10.94 13.78 8.19
C LYS A 96 10.51 14.90 7.23
N MET A 97 10.00 14.55 6.05
CA MET A 97 9.49 15.53 5.09
C MET A 97 8.31 16.34 5.67
N ILE A 98 7.35 15.67 6.34
CA ILE A 98 6.18 16.29 6.95
C ILE A 98 6.56 17.21 8.13
N LEU A 99 7.54 16.79 8.92
CA LEU A 99 7.95 17.47 10.16
C LEU A 99 9.13 18.45 9.98
N ALA A 100 9.60 18.64 8.75
CA ALA A 100 10.69 19.55 8.42
C ALA A 100 10.39 20.99 8.89
N ARG A 101 11.37 21.64 9.50
CA ARG A 101 11.28 23.03 10.01
C ARG A 101 11.85 24.03 9.01
N THR A 102 12.66 23.56 8.05
CA THR A 102 13.27 24.39 7.02
C THR A 102 13.06 23.80 5.64
N ASP A 103 13.11 24.63 4.61
CA ASP A 103 13.05 24.19 3.22
C ASP A 103 14.22 23.27 2.87
N ALA A 104 15.39 23.47 3.48
CA ALA A 104 16.56 22.61 3.28
C ALA A 104 16.35 21.19 3.84
N GLU A 105 15.80 21.07 5.06
CA GLU A 105 15.42 19.78 5.65
C GLU A 105 14.35 19.08 4.79
N ARG A 106 13.35 19.84 4.32
CA ARG A 106 12.28 19.32 3.49
C ARG A 106 12.82 18.81 2.15
N THR A 107 13.68 19.59 1.50
CA THR A 107 14.31 19.23 0.22
C THR A 107 15.14 17.96 0.37
N SER A 108 15.97 17.86 1.41
CA SER A 108 16.77 16.65 1.64
C SER A 108 15.93 15.38 1.83
N ALA A 109 14.78 15.48 2.51
CA ALA A 109 13.86 14.37 2.65
C ALA A 109 13.16 14.04 1.31
N LEU A 110 12.79 15.05 0.52
CA LEU A 110 12.22 14.87 -0.82
C LEU A 110 13.20 14.21 -1.79
N ASP A 111 14.47 14.60 -1.82
CA ASP A 111 15.51 13.99 -2.67
C ASP A 111 15.65 12.48 -2.38
N THR A 112 15.52 12.10 -1.10
CA THR A 112 15.56 10.70 -0.69
C THR A 112 14.31 9.94 -1.15
N LEU A 113 13.13 10.57 -1.06
CA LEU A 113 11.86 10.00 -1.53
C LEU A 113 11.83 9.87 -3.05
N GLU A 114 12.41 10.83 -3.77
CA GLU A 114 12.55 10.81 -5.22
C GLU A 114 13.32 9.57 -5.67
N ALA A 115 14.49 9.29 -5.10
CA ALA A 115 15.28 8.10 -5.45
C ALA A 115 14.51 6.78 -5.24
N PHE A 116 13.68 6.70 -4.18
CA PHE A 116 12.81 5.55 -3.96
C PHE A 116 11.73 5.44 -5.04
N GLN A 117 11.06 6.54 -5.35
CA GLN A 117 10.01 6.58 -6.38
C GLN A 117 10.56 6.26 -7.77
N GLU A 118 11.71 6.79 -8.14
CA GLU A 118 12.36 6.49 -9.42
C GLU A 118 12.60 5.00 -9.59
N THR A 119 13.08 4.33 -8.53
CA THR A 119 13.32 2.89 -8.54
C THR A 119 12.02 2.11 -8.75
N ASP A 120 10.96 2.47 -8.04
CA ASP A 120 9.66 1.79 -8.17
C ASP A 120 9.03 2.01 -9.54
N PHE A 121 9.00 3.26 -10.01
CA PHE A 121 8.43 3.60 -11.30
C PHE A 121 9.21 2.94 -12.43
N TYR A 122 10.55 2.91 -12.36
CA TYR A 122 11.34 2.16 -13.31
C TYR A 122 10.93 0.69 -13.35
N GLY A 123 10.75 0.06 -12.19
CA GLY A 123 10.28 -1.33 -12.10
C GLY A 123 8.89 -1.53 -12.70
N ILE A 124 7.95 -0.61 -12.42
CA ILE A 124 6.57 -0.66 -12.94
C ILE A 124 6.55 -0.46 -14.45
N PHE A 125 7.26 0.56 -14.97
CA PHE A 125 7.36 0.81 -16.41
C PHE A 125 8.00 -0.36 -17.15
N LYS A 126 9.06 -0.96 -16.57
CA LYS A 126 9.68 -2.16 -17.12
C LYS A 126 8.71 -3.35 -17.15
N ALA A 127 7.94 -3.58 -16.09
CA ALA A 127 6.94 -4.65 -16.05
C ALA A 127 5.82 -4.44 -17.07
N MET A 128 5.44 -3.18 -17.33
CA MET A 128 4.36 -2.78 -18.24
C MET A 128 4.87 -2.28 -19.59
N ASP A 129 6.05 -2.72 -20.03
CA ASP A 129 6.61 -2.32 -21.33
C ASP A 129 5.60 -2.52 -22.48
N GLY A 130 5.36 -1.45 -23.24
CA GLY A 130 4.36 -1.36 -24.30
C GLY A 130 2.94 -1.00 -23.86
N PHE A 131 2.66 -0.86 -22.56
CA PHE A 131 1.33 -0.53 -22.02
C PHE A 131 1.30 0.77 -21.24
N ALA A 132 0.12 1.43 -21.23
CA ALA A 132 -0.07 2.68 -20.52
C ALA A 132 -0.14 2.47 -19.00
N VAL A 133 0.61 3.27 -18.24
CA VAL A 133 0.61 3.30 -16.77
C VAL A 133 0.07 4.65 -16.32
N THR A 134 -1.02 4.65 -15.56
CA THR A 134 -1.64 5.87 -15.00
C THR A 134 -1.26 5.98 -13.54
N ILE A 135 -0.51 7.03 -13.20
CA ILE A 135 -0.01 7.29 -11.85
C ILE A 135 -0.86 8.39 -11.22
N ARG A 136 -1.33 8.15 -10.00
CA ARG A 136 -1.98 9.15 -9.16
C ARG A 136 -0.96 9.72 -8.18
N THR A 137 -0.86 11.04 -8.15
CA THR A 137 -0.06 11.77 -7.15
C THR A 137 -0.60 11.52 -5.74
N LEU A 138 0.16 11.96 -4.74
CA LEU A 138 -0.21 11.80 -3.33
C LEU A 138 -1.63 12.34 -3.05
N ASP A 139 -2.48 11.48 -2.50
CA ASP A 139 -3.90 11.68 -2.22
C ASP A 139 -4.26 11.86 -0.72
N PRO A 140 -3.68 11.11 0.24
CA PRO A 140 -4.12 11.12 1.62
C PRO A 140 -3.54 12.31 2.36
N PRO A 141 -4.26 12.79 3.39
CA PRO A 141 -3.76 13.87 4.22
C PRO A 141 -2.52 13.43 4.99
N LEU A 142 -1.61 14.38 5.21
CA LEU A 142 -0.27 14.09 5.74
C LEU A 142 -0.30 13.46 7.14
N HIS A 143 -1.35 13.72 7.92
CA HIS A 143 -1.48 13.17 9.26
C HIS A 143 -1.64 11.64 9.27
N GLU A 144 -2.04 11.00 8.16
CA GLU A 144 -2.11 9.54 8.05
C GLU A 144 -0.73 8.86 8.11
N PHE A 145 0.35 9.58 7.80
CA PHE A 145 1.72 9.06 7.90
C PHE A 145 2.32 9.22 9.31
N LEU A 146 1.67 9.99 10.18
CA LEU A 146 2.16 10.30 11.52
C LEU A 146 1.69 9.27 12.54
N PRO A 147 2.50 8.97 13.57
CA PRO A 147 2.13 8.01 14.59
C PRO A 147 0.99 8.55 15.48
N SER A 148 0.06 7.68 15.84
CA SER A 148 -1.05 8.01 16.75
C SER A 148 -0.84 7.49 18.19
N ASN A 149 0.03 6.50 18.39
CA ASN A 149 0.29 5.93 19.71
C ASN A 149 1.47 6.63 20.42
N ARG A 150 1.37 6.75 21.75
CA ARG A 150 2.36 7.50 22.56
C ARG A 150 3.77 6.92 22.46
N THR A 151 3.91 5.60 22.32
CA THR A 151 5.21 4.93 22.21
C THR A 151 5.94 5.30 20.93
N GLU A 152 5.26 5.25 19.78
CA GLU A 152 5.81 5.65 18.49
C GLU A 152 6.06 7.16 18.42
N ILE A 153 5.20 7.98 19.01
CA ILE A 153 5.43 9.43 19.12
C ILE A 153 6.73 9.69 19.89
N ASN A 154 6.95 9.02 21.03
CA ASN A 154 8.18 9.18 21.80
C ASN A 154 9.42 8.71 21.02
N SER A 155 9.31 7.59 20.31
CA SER A 155 10.38 7.04 19.49
C SER A 155 10.75 8.00 18.34
N LEU A 156 9.74 8.49 17.62
CA LEU A 156 9.91 9.45 16.53
C LEU A 156 10.51 10.76 17.05
N ALA A 157 9.97 11.30 18.15
CA ALA A 157 10.47 12.53 18.76
C ALA A 157 11.96 12.43 19.12
N ALA A 158 12.38 11.29 19.69
CA ALA A 158 13.79 11.03 19.99
C ALA A 158 14.66 10.98 18.73
N GLU A 159 14.17 10.35 17.64
CA GLU A 159 14.89 10.25 16.36
C GLU A 159 15.10 11.64 15.72
N ILE A 160 14.09 12.51 15.75
CA ILE A 160 14.13 13.82 15.10
C ILE A 160 14.58 14.96 16.03
N GLY A 161 14.90 14.67 17.29
CA GLY A 161 15.35 15.67 18.26
C GLY A 161 14.26 16.62 18.77
N TRP A 162 13.02 16.16 18.82
CA TRP A 162 11.87 16.90 19.36
C TRP A 162 11.55 16.47 20.80
N ARG A 163 10.87 17.35 21.55
CA ARG A 163 10.17 16.93 22.76
C ARG A 163 8.88 16.23 22.35
N SER A 164 8.53 15.14 23.04
CA SER A 164 7.32 14.38 22.72
C SER A 164 6.04 15.21 22.74
N ASN A 165 5.95 16.21 23.64
CA ASN A 165 4.79 17.09 23.71
C ASN A 165 4.71 18.01 22.48
N ASP A 166 5.82 18.65 22.09
CA ASP A 166 5.87 19.50 20.90
C ASP A 166 5.49 18.73 19.63
N LEU A 167 5.92 17.46 19.53
CA LEU A 167 5.52 16.58 18.41
C LEU A 167 4.04 16.21 18.47
N THR A 168 3.52 15.93 19.67
CA THR A 168 2.08 15.64 19.86
C THR A 168 1.23 16.83 19.41
N ASP A 169 1.58 18.03 19.85
CA ASP A 169 0.86 19.26 19.50
C ASP A 169 0.93 19.52 17.98
N ARG A 170 2.08 19.23 17.36
CA ARG A 170 2.25 19.32 15.91
C ARG A 170 1.37 18.33 15.15
N ILE A 171 1.29 17.09 15.60
CA ILE A 171 0.44 16.06 14.97
C ILE A 171 -1.04 16.43 15.10
N GLU A 172 -1.48 16.85 16.29
CA GLU A 172 -2.87 17.29 16.51
C GLU A 172 -3.21 18.53 15.68
N SER A 173 -2.26 19.44 15.43
CA SER A 173 -2.49 20.60 14.55
C SER A 173 -2.72 20.24 13.07
N MET A 174 -2.29 19.06 12.63
CA MET A 174 -2.51 18.55 11.27
C MET A 174 -3.73 17.64 11.19
N ARG A 175 -4.36 17.35 12.32
CA ARG A 175 -5.49 16.44 12.39
C ARG A 175 -6.74 17.13 11.90
N GLU A 176 -7.49 16.42 11.07
CA GLU A 176 -8.74 16.91 10.51
C GLU A 176 -9.90 16.13 11.10
N GLU A 177 -11.03 16.81 11.32
CA GLU A 177 -12.28 16.17 11.74
C GLU A 177 -12.83 15.24 10.65
N ASN A 178 -12.67 15.63 9.37
CA ASN A 178 -13.12 14.85 8.21
C ASN A 178 -11.99 14.71 7.17
N PRO A 179 -11.07 13.74 7.37
CA PRO A 179 -9.92 13.53 6.47
C PRO A 179 -10.29 13.32 4.99
N MET A 180 -11.50 12.79 4.72
CA MET A 180 -12.02 12.58 3.37
C MET A 180 -12.29 13.88 2.59
N LEU A 181 -12.36 15.03 3.27
CA LEU A 181 -12.77 16.33 2.71
C LEU A 181 -11.78 17.47 3.06
N GLY A 182 -10.58 17.13 3.54
CA GLY A 182 -9.53 18.07 3.93
C GLY A 182 -8.82 18.76 2.77
#